data_AF-A0AA38M7E7-F1
#
_entry.id   AF-A0AA38M7E7-F1
#
_cell.length_a   1.000
_cell.length_b   1.000
_cell.length_c   1.000
_cell.angle_alpha   90.00
_cell.angle_beta   90.00
_cell.angle_gamma   90.00
#
_symmetry.space_group_name_H-M   'P 1'
#
loop_
_entity.id
_entity.type
_entity.pdbx_description
1 polymer ?
#
loop_
_entity_poly.entity_id
_entity_poly.type
_entity_poly.pdbx_seq_one_letter_code
_entity_poly.pdbx_strand_id
1 'polypeptide(L)'
;MNKEEGLELTLTLLLGYSEIEKIHPKTFDGLSIGYMDLSHNKLNELPGEIFTGTLAELMLNNNTLEHLPDSFFQQNNLKRLNIHDNPLKCGTLQKLKKFAEKNFVIMEYDNRYC
;
A
#
# COMPACT_ATOMS: atom_id res chain seq x y z
N MET A 1 -25.96 -9.46 12.53
CA MET A 1 -25.46 -8.36 13.37
C MET A 1 -25.08 -7.26 12.41
N ASN A 2 -25.97 -6.28 12.25
CA ASN A 2 -25.82 -5.23 11.26
C ASN A 2 -24.61 -4.39 11.69
N LYS A 3 -23.53 -4.40 10.90
CA LYS A 3 -22.49 -3.38 11.04
C LYS A 3 -23.19 -2.08 10.71
N GLU A 4 -23.26 -1.19 11.69
CA GLU A 4 -23.79 0.15 11.51
C GLU A 4 -23.11 0.77 10.29
N GLU A 5 -23.90 1.09 9.27
CA GLU A 5 -23.47 1.90 8.11
C GLU A 5 -23.29 3.35 8.57
N GLY A 6 -22.41 3.55 9.56
CA GLY A 6 -21.91 4.86 9.92
C GLY A 6 -20.87 5.29 8.89
N LEU A 7 -20.85 6.58 8.55
CA LEU A 7 -19.75 7.17 7.79
C LEU A 7 -18.46 7.01 8.60
N GLU A 8 -17.57 6.10 8.16
CA GLU A 8 -16.24 5.98 8.74
C GLU A 8 -15.37 7.13 8.20
N LEU A 9 -15.05 8.09 9.06
CA LEU A 9 -14.14 9.18 8.71
C LEU A 9 -12.73 8.61 8.54
N THR A 10 -12.15 8.84 7.37
CA THR A 10 -10.78 8.47 7.07
C THR A 10 -9.94 9.69 6.72
N LEU A 11 -8.65 9.61 7.05
CA LEU A 11 -7.66 10.63 6.75
C LEU A 11 -7.07 10.39 5.35
N THR A 12 -6.74 11.50 4.69
CA THR A 12 -5.91 11.53 3.48
C THR A 12 -4.51 11.96 3.88
N LEU A 13 -3.52 11.11 3.61
CA LEU A 13 -2.12 11.41 3.87
C LEU A 13 -1.38 11.64 2.55
N LEU A 14 -0.80 12.83 2.38
CA LEU A 14 -0.05 13.23 1.20
C LEU A 14 1.42 13.44 1.58
N LEU A 15 2.25 12.46 1.28
CA LEU A 15 3.69 12.46 1.54
C LEU A 15 4.48 12.10 0.28
N GLY A 16 3.89 12.34 -0.90
CA GLY A 16 4.60 12.21 -2.16
C GLY A 16 5.77 13.19 -2.26
N TYR A 17 6.81 12.85 -3.02
CA TYR A 17 7.95 13.76 -3.28
C TYR A 17 8.63 14.32 -2.02
N SER A 18 8.70 13.51 -0.95
CA SER A 18 9.16 13.96 0.37
C SER A 18 10.54 13.41 0.76
N GLU A 19 11.25 12.78 -0.20
CA GLU A 19 12.56 12.15 0.00
C GLU A 19 12.62 11.12 1.14
N ILE A 20 11.50 10.51 1.50
CA ILE A 20 11.41 9.58 2.62
C ILE A 20 12.18 8.30 2.28
N GLU A 21 13.18 7.96 3.07
CA GLU A 21 13.94 6.72 2.92
C GLU A 21 13.38 5.59 3.78
N LYS A 22 12.84 5.92 4.96
CA LYS A 22 12.32 4.96 5.93
C LYS A 22 11.10 5.51 6.65
N ILE A 23 10.16 4.62 6.94
CA ILE A 23 9.03 4.88 7.83
C ILE A 23 9.27 4.03 9.08
N HIS A 24 9.20 4.63 10.25
CA HIS A 24 9.32 3.87 11.48
C HIS A 24 8.04 3.03 11.71
N PRO A 25 8.16 1.84 12.33
CA PRO A 25 6.98 1.13 12.79
C PRO A 25 6.15 2.06 13.67
N LYS A 26 4.82 1.98 13.56
CA LYS A 26 3.86 2.78 14.33
C LYS A 26 3.77 4.27 14.01
N THR A 27 4.45 4.76 12.96
CA THR A 27 4.32 6.18 12.53
C THR A 27 2.86 6.62 12.33
N PHE A 28 1.98 5.70 11.94
CA PHE A 28 0.56 5.97 11.70
C PHE A 28 -0.39 5.25 12.68
N ASP A 29 0.12 4.79 13.83
CA ASP A 29 -0.70 4.11 14.83
C ASP A 29 -1.85 5.02 15.30
N GLY A 30 -3.04 4.44 15.39
CA GLY A 30 -4.25 5.16 15.79
C GLY A 30 -4.85 6.07 14.72
N LEU A 31 -4.25 6.16 13.53
CA LEU A 31 -4.83 6.88 12.40
C LEU A 31 -5.71 5.95 11.56
N SER A 32 -6.94 6.38 11.29
CA SER A 32 -7.79 5.76 10.27
C SER A 32 -7.48 6.37 8.91
N ILE A 33 -6.51 5.83 8.19
CA ILE A 33 -6.10 6.34 6.87
C ILE A 33 -6.88 5.61 5.77
N GLY A 34 -7.53 6.37 4.89
CA GLY A 34 -8.28 5.84 3.75
C GLY A 34 -7.53 6.00 2.43
N TYR A 35 -6.76 7.07 2.31
CA TYR A 35 -5.90 7.36 1.17
C TYR A 35 -4.49 7.69 1.66
N MET A 36 -3.48 7.02 1.11
CA MET A 36 -2.08 7.24 1.42
C MET A 36 -1.26 7.40 0.15
N ASP A 37 -0.67 8.58 -0.04
CA ASP A 37 0.34 8.82 -1.07
C ASP A 37 1.73 8.88 -0.47
N LEU A 38 2.55 7.88 -0.84
CA LEU A 38 3.97 7.75 -0.53
C LEU A 38 4.81 7.67 -1.82
N SER A 39 4.25 8.11 -2.95
CA SER A 39 4.91 8.06 -4.25
C SER A 39 6.14 8.97 -4.33
N HIS A 40 7.06 8.69 -5.26
CA HIS A 40 8.24 9.52 -5.51
C HIS A 40 9.08 9.76 -4.23
N ASN A 41 9.34 8.69 -3.49
CA ASN A 41 10.21 8.69 -2.32
C ASN A 41 11.40 7.75 -2.57
N LYS A 42 12.16 7.44 -1.52
CA LYS A 42 13.34 6.57 -1.55
C LYS A 42 13.11 5.31 -0.70
N LEU A 43 11.85 4.89 -0.56
CA LEU A 43 11.48 3.74 0.28
C LEU A 43 12.02 2.47 -0.34
N ASN A 44 12.79 1.69 0.43
CA ASN A 44 13.27 0.36 0.04
C ASN A 44 12.58 -0.77 0.81
N GLU A 45 11.92 -0.43 1.93
CA GLU A 45 11.12 -1.31 2.75
C GLU A 45 9.92 -0.55 3.35
N LEU A 46 8.88 -1.30 3.73
CA LEU A 46 7.72 -0.77 4.45
C LEU A 46 7.53 -1.60 5.73
N PRO A 47 7.30 -0.96 6.90
CA PRO A 47 6.89 -1.70 8.09
C PRO A 47 5.56 -2.40 7.84
N GLY A 48 5.36 -3.57 8.42
CA GLY A 48 4.12 -4.31 8.24
C GLY A 48 2.89 -3.61 8.81
N GLU A 49 3.11 -2.74 9.81
CA GLU A 49 2.10 -2.07 10.62
C GLU A 49 1.53 -0.81 9.98
N ILE A 50 2.08 -0.33 8.85
CA ILE A 50 1.58 0.90 8.22
C ILE A 50 0.27 0.71 7.44
N PHE A 51 -0.09 -0.54 7.15
CA PHE A 51 -1.29 -0.87 6.39
C PHE A 51 -2.48 -0.94 7.34
N THR A 52 -3.18 0.18 7.50
CA THR A 52 -4.37 0.27 8.36
C THR A 52 -5.50 -0.59 7.79
N GLY A 53 -6.40 -1.06 8.65
CA GLY A 53 -7.58 -1.80 8.20
C GLY A 53 -8.52 -0.97 7.32
N THR A 54 -8.41 0.36 7.32
CA THR A 54 -9.27 1.31 6.61
C THR A 54 -8.72 1.77 5.26
N LEU A 55 -7.48 1.39 4.92
CA LEU A 55 -6.80 1.87 3.71
C LEU A 55 -7.50 1.37 2.45
N ALA A 56 -8.01 2.30 1.64
CA ALA A 56 -8.70 2.03 0.38
C ALA A 56 -7.81 2.31 -0.83
N GLU A 57 -6.89 3.27 -0.74
CA GLU A 57 -6.01 3.66 -1.84
C GLU A 57 -4.59 3.91 -1.37
N LEU A 58 -3.63 3.35 -2.09
CA LEU A 58 -2.21 3.45 -1.76
C LEU A 58 -1.37 3.73 -3.01
N MET A 59 -0.63 4.83 -2.98
CA MET A 59 0.35 5.18 -4.01
C MET A 59 1.76 4.96 -3.46
N LEU A 60 2.50 4.06 -4.10
CA LEU A 60 3.88 3.67 -3.78
C LEU A 60 4.80 3.77 -5.00
N ASN A 61 4.30 4.24 -6.13
CA ASN A 61 5.08 4.31 -7.37
C ASN A 61 6.30 5.23 -7.24
N ASN A 62 7.33 4.98 -8.05
CA ASN A 62 8.60 5.69 -7.98
C ASN A 62 9.24 5.60 -6.59
N ASN A 63 9.49 4.37 -6.14
CA ASN A 63 10.27 4.04 -4.95
C ASN A 63 11.30 2.95 -5.32
N THR A 64 11.97 2.38 -4.32
CA THR A 64 12.98 1.34 -4.51
C THR A 64 12.58 0.02 -3.86
N LEU A 65 11.28 -0.26 -3.77
CA LEU A 65 10.76 -1.47 -3.13
C LEU A 65 11.06 -2.71 -3.99
N GLU A 66 11.72 -3.70 -3.38
CA GLU A 66 11.90 -5.03 -3.98
C GLU A 66 10.83 -6.03 -3.51
N HIS A 67 10.29 -5.78 -2.32
CA HIS A 67 9.34 -6.65 -1.62
C HIS A 67 8.30 -5.83 -0.86
N LEU A 68 7.19 -6.48 -0.52
CA LEU A 68 6.20 -5.98 0.43
C LEU A 68 6.17 -6.93 1.64
N PRO A 69 5.94 -6.42 2.86
CA PRO A 69 5.82 -7.28 4.04
C PRO A 69 4.58 -8.17 3.92
N ASP A 70 4.61 -9.36 4.55
CA ASP A 70 3.50 -10.32 4.41
C ASP A 70 2.17 -9.79 4.95
N SER A 71 2.19 -8.84 5.89
CA SER A 71 1.00 -8.16 6.41
C SER A 71 0.25 -7.35 5.34
N PHE A 72 0.93 -6.89 4.29
CA PHE A 72 0.29 -6.21 3.15
C PHE A 72 -0.81 -7.10 2.54
N PHE A 73 -0.55 -8.40 2.42
CA PHE A 73 -1.48 -9.36 1.80
C PHE A 73 -2.65 -9.76 2.72
N GLN A 74 -2.72 -9.20 3.94
CA GLN A 74 -3.82 -9.37 4.88
C GLN A 74 -4.84 -8.23 4.80
N GLN A 75 -4.58 -7.20 3.98
CA GLN A 75 -5.48 -6.09 3.72
C GLN A 75 -6.77 -6.55 3.04
N ASN A 76 -7.91 -6.08 3.54
CA ASN A 76 -9.24 -6.46 3.02
C ASN A 76 -10.00 -5.29 2.38
N ASN A 77 -9.58 -4.04 2.66
CA ASN A 77 -10.28 -2.84 2.23
C ASN A 77 -9.63 -2.11 1.05
N LEU A 78 -8.38 -2.45 0.70
CA LEU A 78 -7.67 -1.83 -0.41
C LEU A 78 -8.43 -2.04 -1.73
N LYS A 79 -8.61 -0.96 -2.50
CA LYS A 79 -9.30 -0.92 -3.80
C LYS A 79 -8.39 -0.50 -4.93
N ARG A 80 -7.41 0.38 -4.66
CA ARG A 80 -6.42 0.83 -5.63
C ARG A 80 -5.01 0.77 -5.06
N LEU A 81 -4.10 0.25 -5.86
CA LEU A 81 -2.67 0.24 -5.58
C LEU A 81 -1.92 0.75 -6.81
N ASN A 82 -1.09 1.77 -6.64
CA ASN A 82 -0.08 2.10 -7.63
C ASN A 82 1.31 1.76 -7.08
N ILE A 83 2.04 0.89 -7.77
CA ILE A 83 3.38 0.44 -7.38
C ILE A 83 4.33 0.30 -8.59
N HIS A 84 4.01 0.94 -9.72
CA HIS A 84 4.92 0.99 -10.86
C HIS A 84 6.23 1.72 -10.51
N ASP A 85 7.27 1.56 -11.33
CA ASP A 85 8.60 2.10 -11.09
C ASP A 85 9.14 1.75 -9.68
N ASN A 86 9.02 0.46 -9.34
CA ASN A 86 9.71 -0.17 -8.21
C ASN A 86 10.40 -1.45 -8.71
N PRO A 87 11.62 -1.78 -8.23
CA PRO A 87 12.37 -2.97 -8.62
C PRO A 87 11.82 -4.26 -7.97
N LEU A 88 10.50 -4.47 -8.02
CA LEU A 88 9.83 -5.60 -7.37
C LEU A 88 10.34 -6.94 -7.92
N LYS A 89 10.71 -7.85 -7.03
CA LYS A 89 11.09 -9.22 -7.44
C LYS A 89 9.87 -9.98 -7.98
N CYS A 90 10.10 -10.89 -8.94
CA CYS A 90 9.09 -11.78 -9.52
C CYS A 90 8.16 -12.43 -8.47
N GLY A 91 8.71 -12.93 -7.36
CA GLY A 91 7.92 -13.56 -6.30
C GLY A 91 6.93 -12.60 -5.63
N THR A 92 7.32 -11.34 -5.44
CA THR A 92 6.43 -10.29 -4.93
C THR A 92 5.34 -9.97 -5.94
N LEU A 93 5.69 -9.80 -7.22
CA LEU A 93 4.73 -9.54 -8.29
C LEU A 93 3.67 -10.66 -8.42
N GLN A 94 4.08 -11.93 -8.33
CA GLN A 94 3.14 -13.05 -8.35
C GLN A 94 2.18 -13.04 -7.15
N LYS A 95 2.68 -12.72 -5.95
CA LYS A 95 1.83 -12.55 -4.76
C LYS A 95 0.84 -11.39 -4.94
N LEU A 96 1.29 -10.26 -5.48
CA LEU A 96 0.46 -9.09 -5.78
C LEU A 96 -0.64 -9.41 -6.80
N LYS A 97 -0.32 -10.09 -7.91
CA LYS A 97 -1.32 -10.51 -8.92
C LYS A 97 -2.42 -11.35 -8.27
N LYS A 98 -2.07 -12.38 -7.50
CA LYS A 98 -3.03 -13.22 -6.76
C LYS A 98 -3.85 -12.43 -5.74
N PHE A 99 -3.22 -11.52 -5.02
CA PHE A 99 -3.89 -10.66 -4.04
C PHE A 99 -4.92 -9.74 -4.69
N ALA A 100 -4.57 -9.11 -5.82
CA ALA A 100 -5.45 -8.21 -6.54
C ALA A 100 -6.64 -8.93 -7.15
N GLU A 101 -6.42 -10.10 -7.76
CA GLU A 101 -7.50 -10.95 -8.28
C GLU A 101 -8.47 -11.36 -7.17
N LYS A 102 -7.94 -11.83 -6.03
CA LYS A 102 -8.75 -12.27 -4.88
C LYS A 102 -9.59 -11.14 -4.28
N ASN A 103 -9.03 -9.93 -4.19
CA ASN A 103 -9.63 -8.80 -3.48
C ASN A 103 -10.24 -7.74 -4.41
N PHE A 104 -10.27 -7.98 -5.72
CA PHE A 104 -10.75 -7.05 -6.75
C PHE A 104 -10.05 -5.67 -6.68
N VAL A 105 -8.72 -5.69 -6.48
CA VAL A 105 -7.89 -4.47 -6.41
C VAL A 105 -7.46 -4.07 -7.81
N ILE A 106 -7.67 -2.81 -8.16
CA ILE A 106 -7.11 -2.24 -9.38
C ILE A 106 -5.65 -1.89 -9.09
N MET A 107 -4.73 -2.45 -9.89
CA MET A 107 -3.29 -2.23 -9.70
C MET A 107 -2.63 -1.62 -10.93
N GLU A 108 -1.80 -0.61 -10.70
CA GLU A 108 -0.82 -0.09 -11.67
C GLU A 108 0.57 -0.59 -11.27
N TYR A 109 1.21 -1.37 -12.15
CA TYR A 109 2.51 -1.99 -11.90
C TYR A 109 3.26 -2.26 -13.20
N ASP A 110 4.58 -2.44 -13.12
CA ASP A 110 5.40 -2.81 -14.26
C ASP A 110 5.26 -4.29 -14.64
N ASN A 111 4.86 -4.56 -15.88
CA ASN A 111 4.86 -5.92 -16.46
C ASN A 111 6.24 -6.38 -16.97
N ARG A 112 7.30 -5.59 -16.74
CA ARG A 112 8.59 -5.76 -17.44
C ARG A 112 9.54 -6.75 -16.76
N TYR A 113 9.23 -7.20 -15.54
CA TYR A 113 10.15 -8.02 -14.74
C TYR A 113 9.61 -9.41 -14.38
N CYS A 114 8.35 -9.71 -14.76
CA CYS A 114 7.66 -10.99 -14.67
C CYS A 114 6.27 -10.88 -15.37
#